data_AF-A0A6A6VPZ9-F1
#
_entry.id   AF-A0A6A6VPZ9-F1
#
_cell.length_a   1.000
_cell.length_b   1.000
_cell.length_c   1.000
_cell.angle_alpha   90.00
_cell.angle_beta   90.00
_cell.angle_gamma   90.00
#
_symmetry.space_group_name_H-M   'P 1'
#
loop_
_entity.id
_entity.type
_entity.pdbx_description
1 polymer ?
#
loop_
_entity_poly.entity_id
_entity_poly.type
_entity_poly.pdbx_seq_one_letter_code
_entity_poly.pdbx_strand_id
1 'polypeptide(L)'
;MVFRNIAFSFALVLPFLINTVVADTGAAVANITNIDIRRRLQIEYTAEQLNYWSTGCGALKPSCILYPSTAQEVAAIVQVLDSNEERFVSKSGGHNPNEGFASIDDMGWKLCVPWLKV
;
A
#
# COMPACT_ATOMS: atom_id res chain seq x y z
N MET A 1 -9.52 -27.15 -63.39
CA MET A 1 -10.03 -26.08 -62.50
C MET A 1 -9.93 -26.61 -61.07
N VAL A 2 -9.14 -25.93 -60.24
CA VAL A 2 -8.61 -26.44 -58.95
C VAL A 2 -9.68 -26.36 -57.86
N PHE A 3 -10.08 -27.49 -57.28
CA PHE A 3 -10.81 -27.51 -56.00
C PHE A 3 -9.82 -27.83 -54.88
N ARG A 4 -9.77 -26.90 -53.91
CA ARG A 4 -8.75 -26.77 -52.87
C ARG A 4 -9.17 -27.58 -51.65
N ASN A 5 -8.36 -28.55 -51.23
CA ASN A 5 -8.55 -29.31 -49.99
C ASN A 5 -8.43 -28.36 -48.79
N ILE A 6 -9.50 -28.21 -48.01
CA ILE A 6 -9.46 -27.56 -46.69
C ILE A 6 -9.64 -28.66 -45.65
N ALA A 7 -8.53 -29.16 -45.11
CA ALA A 7 -8.54 -29.97 -43.90
C ALA A 7 -8.64 -29.02 -42.70
N PHE A 8 -9.77 -29.06 -41.99
CA PHE A 8 -9.89 -28.40 -40.68
C PHE A 8 -9.14 -29.23 -39.64
N SER A 9 -7.86 -28.95 -39.45
CA SER A 9 -7.13 -29.44 -38.28
C SER A 9 -7.53 -28.61 -37.06
N PHE A 10 -8.38 -29.20 -36.23
CA PHE A 10 -8.75 -28.71 -34.91
C PHE A 10 -7.54 -28.90 -33.96
N ALA A 11 -6.53 -28.03 -34.10
CA ALA A 11 -5.44 -27.98 -33.13
C ALA A 11 -5.97 -27.29 -31.86
N LEU A 12 -6.12 -28.09 -30.80
CA LEU A 12 -6.35 -27.66 -29.42
C LEU A 12 -5.28 -26.64 -29.01
N VAL A 13 -5.59 -25.35 -29.12
CA VAL A 13 -4.83 -24.28 -28.46
C VAL A 13 -5.58 -23.96 -27.18
N LEU A 14 -5.31 -24.72 -26.12
CA LEU A 14 -5.68 -24.34 -24.78
C LEU A 14 -4.77 -23.16 -24.40
N PRO A 15 -5.27 -21.92 -24.27
CA PRO A 15 -4.39 -20.82 -23.91
C PRO A 15 -3.91 -21.07 -22.48
N PHE A 16 -2.59 -21.13 -22.32
CA PHE A 16 -1.92 -21.20 -21.04
C PHE A 16 -2.18 -19.86 -20.33
N LEU A 17 -3.19 -19.79 -19.48
CA LEU A 17 -3.43 -18.65 -18.60
C LEU A 17 -2.31 -18.65 -17.54
N ILE A 18 -1.23 -17.93 -17.82
CA ILE A 18 -0.22 -17.62 -16.80
C ILE A 18 -0.86 -16.59 -15.87
N ASN A 19 -1.35 -17.02 -14.72
CA ASN A 19 -1.75 -16.12 -13.65
C ASN A 19 -0.49 -15.49 -13.04
N THR A 20 -0.04 -14.36 -13.57
CA THR A 20 0.90 -13.50 -12.84
C THR A 20 0.11 -12.74 -11.79
N VAL A 21 0.12 -13.21 -10.54
CA VAL A 21 -0.33 -12.38 -9.41
C VAL A 21 0.76 -11.33 -9.20
N VAL A 22 0.52 -10.10 -9.68
CA VAL A 22 1.32 -8.95 -9.23
C VAL A 22 0.95 -8.74 -7.76
N ALA A 23 1.93 -8.84 -6.86
CA ALA A 23 1.71 -8.50 -5.46
C ALA A 23 1.41 -6.99 -5.38
N ASP A 24 0.25 -6.63 -4.82
CA ASP A 24 -0.07 -5.26 -4.40
C ASP A 24 1.02 -4.79 -3.40
N THR A 25 1.36 -3.50 -3.41
CA THR A 25 2.22 -2.84 -2.42
C THR A 25 1.95 -3.30 -1.00
N GLY A 26 0.69 -3.45 -0.59
CA GLY A 26 0.35 -3.94 0.75
C GLY A 26 0.85 -5.36 1.03
N ALA A 27 0.81 -6.24 0.03
CA ALA A 27 1.34 -7.59 0.11
C ALA A 27 2.88 -7.60 0.02
N ALA A 28 3.46 -6.74 -0.80
CA ALA A 28 4.90 -6.56 -0.90
C ALA A 28 5.48 -6.11 0.45
N VAL A 29 4.88 -5.09 1.09
CA VAL A 29 5.26 -4.59 2.41
C VAL A 29 5.07 -5.66 3.49
N ALA A 30 3.94 -6.37 3.50
CA ALA A 30 3.68 -7.44 4.46
C ALA A 30 4.67 -8.60 4.37
N ASN A 31 5.32 -8.78 3.23
CA ASN A 31 6.28 -9.84 2.99
C ASN A 31 7.74 -9.44 3.33
N ILE A 32 7.99 -8.16 3.68
CA ILE A 32 9.31 -7.69 4.12
C ILE A 32 9.60 -8.23 5.53
N THR A 33 8.70 -7.94 6.46
CA THR A 33 8.68 -8.43 7.85
C THR A 33 7.23 -8.45 8.36
N ASN A 34 6.98 -8.89 9.60
CA ASN A 34 5.67 -8.80 10.27
C ASN A 34 5.30 -7.35 10.63
N ILE A 35 5.24 -6.45 9.64
CA ILE A 35 4.82 -5.06 9.82
C ILE A 35 3.33 -5.05 10.19
N ASP A 36 2.97 -4.27 11.20
CA ASP A 36 1.57 -4.02 11.54
C ASP A 36 0.95 -3.07 10.50
N ILE A 37 -0.01 -3.60 9.75
CA ILE A 37 -0.71 -2.93 8.65
C ILE A 37 -2.16 -2.72 9.06
N ARG A 38 -2.54 -1.45 9.27
CA ARG A 38 -3.89 -1.06 9.69
C ARG A 38 -4.69 -0.44 8.56
N ARG A 39 -5.88 -0.99 8.33
CA ARG A 39 -6.83 -0.62 7.27
C ARG A 39 -8.10 -0.03 7.87
N ARG A 40 -8.85 0.70 7.04
CA ARG A 40 -10.03 1.50 7.43
C ARG A 40 -11.07 0.79 8.31
N LEU A 41 -11.26 -0.51 8.15
CA LEU A 41 -12.26 -1.30 8.90
C LEU A 41 -11.76 -1.81 10.26
N GLN A 42 -10.51 -1.55 10.63
CA GLN A 42 -9.93 -1.95 11.90
C GLN A 42 -10.11 -0.86 12.97
N ILE A 43 -10.34 -1.29 14.21
CA ILE A 43 -10.52 -0.38 15.36
C ILE A 43 -9.25 0.44 15.58
N GLU A 44 -8.09 -0.19 15.40
CA GLU A 44 -6.77 0.38 15.59
C GLU A 44 -6.45 1.47 14.54
N TYR A 45 -7.01 1.36 13.33
CA TYR A 45 -6.94 2.43 12.33
C TYR A 45 -7.76 3.64 12.79
N THR A 46 -8.97 3.40 13.28
CA THR A 46 -9.86 4.47 13.75
C THR A 46 -9.26 5.19 14.96
N ALA A 47 -8.69 4.42 15.89
CA ALA A 47 -7.97 4.96 17.05
C ALA A 47 -6.80 5.87 16.62
N GLU A 48 -6.01 5.46 15.62
CA GLU A 48 -4.92 6.30 15.11
C GLU A 48 -5.42 7.57 14.42
N GLN A 49 -6.51 7.49 13.66
CA GLN A 49 -7.10 8.68 13.03
C GLN A 49 -7.67 9.68 14.03
N LEU A 50 -8.03 9.23 15.23
CA LEU A 50 -8.42 10.07 16.36
C LEU A 50 -7.20 10.58 17.16
N ASN A 51 -6.01 10.03 16.92
CA ASN A 51 -4.76 10.41 17.57
C ASN A 51 -4.00 11.49 16.77
N TYR A 52 -4.73 12.55 16.42
CA TYR A 52 -4.20 13.79 15.89
C TYR A 52 -4.58 14.94 16.80
N TRP A 53 -3.67 15.89 16.96
CA TRP A 53 -4.00 17.15 17.64
C TRP A 53 -4.92 18.02 16.78
N SER A 54 -4.69 18.06 15.47
CA SER A 54 -5.54 18.78 14.51
C SER A 54 -6.65 17.88 13.96
N THR A 55 -7.90 18.32 14.11
CA THR A 55 -9.07 17.61 13.57
C THR A 55 -9.02 17.52 12.04
N GLY A 56 -8.50 18.54 11.35
CA GLY A 56 -8.32 18.52 9.90
C GLY A 56 -7.34 17.43 9.46
N CYS A 57 -6.19 17.33 10.13
CA CYS A 57 -5.24 16.25 9.88
C CYS A 57 -5.84 14.86 10.14
N GLY A 58 -6.66 14.70 11.18
CA GLY A 58 -7.37 13.44 11.46
C GLY A 58 -8.48 13.12 10.46
N ALA A 59 -9.01 14.13 9.75
CA ALA A 59 -10.03 13.97 8.72
C ALA A 59 -9.47 13.34 7.44
N LEU A 60 -8.19 13.57 7.11
CA LEU A 60 -7.53 12.90 5.99
C LEU A 60 -7.27 11.42 6.29
N LYS A 61 -7.94 10.55 5.54
CA LYS A 61 -8.02 9.10 5.79
C LYS A 61 -7.11 8.33 4.83
N PRO A 62 -5.87 7.95 5.21
CA PRO A 62 -4.96 7.20 4.35
C PRO A 62 -5.58 5.86 3.90
N SER A 63 -5.11 5.33 2.76
CA SER A 63 -5.47 3.99 2.31
C SER A 63 -5.12 2.95 3.38
N CYS A 64 -3.93 3.10 3.96
CA CYS A 64 -3.37 2.21 4.95
C CYS A 64 -2.39 2.94 5.89
N ILE A 65 -2.26 2.43 7.11
CA ILE A 65 -1.31 2.90 8.11
C ILE A 65 -0.33 1.77 8.42
N LEU A 66 0.96 2.04 8.33
CA LEU A 66 2.05 1.09 8.56
C LEU A 66 2.76 1.46 9.86
N TYR A 67 3.00 0.48 10.73
CA TYR A 67 3.73 0.65 12.00
C TYR A 67 5.04 -0.13 11.98
N PRO A 68 6.09 0.39 11.33
CA PRO A 68 7.41 -0.20 11.42
C PRO A 68 7.98 -0.06 12.83
N SER A 69 8.63 -1.12 13.31
CA SER A 69 9.28 -1.21 14.62
C SER A 69 10.78 -0.95 14.56
N THR A 70 11.38 -0.92 13.36
CA THR A 70 12.82 -0.69 13.16
C THR A 70 13.10 0.28 12.02
N ALA A 71 14.30 0.87 12.00
CA ALA A 71 14.75 1.72 10.91
C ALA A 71 14.90 0.94 9.58
N GLN A 72 15.24 -0.34 9.66
CA GLN A 72 15.36 -1.23 8.50
C GLN A 72 14.00 -1.43 7.83
N GLU A 73 12.93 -1.61 8.62
CA GLU A 73 11.58 -1.70 8.09
C GLU A 73 11.14 -0.39 7.44
N VAL A 74 11.42 0.76 8.06
CA VAL A 74 11.15 2.07 7.44
C VAL A 74 11.84 2.18 6.08
N ALA A 75 13.14 1.86 6.01
CA ALA A 75 13.90 1.94 4.77
C ALA A 75 13.34 1.01 3.69
N ALA A 76 12.99 -0.22 4.05
CA ALA A 76 12.43 -1.19 3.11
C ALA A 76 11.02 -0.79 2.62
N ILE A 77 10.17 -0.26 3.51
CA ILE A 77 8.86 0.27 3.11
C ILE A 77 9.04 1.43 2.11
N VAL A 78 9.91 2.39 2.42
CA VAL A 78 10.15 3.54 1.54
C VAL A 78 10.64 3.09 0.17
N GLN A 79 11.50 2.08 0.09
CA GLN A 79 11.94 1.50 -1.20
C GLN A 79 10.78 0.93 -2.02
N VAL A 80 9.85 0.20 -1.39
CA VAL A 80 8.68 -0.37 -2.08
C VAL A 80 7.71 0.72 -2.54
N LEU A 81 7.46 1.72 -1.68
CA LEU A 81 6.57 2.84 -2.03
C LEU A 81 7.17 3.66 -3.18
N ASP A 82 8.48 3.91 -3.16
CA ASP A 82 9.21 4.62 -4.20
C ASP A 82 9.19 3.83 -5.53
N SER A 83 9.43 2.52 -5.50
CA SER A 83 9.39 1.69 -6.71
C SER A 83 8.01 1.65 -7.38
N ASN A 84 6.96 1.91 -6.61
CA ASN A 84 5.58 1.92 -7.07
C ASN A 84 5.03 3.34 -7.31
N GLU A 85 5.87 4.38 -7.17
CA GLU A 85 5.50 5.79 -7.30
C GLU A 85 4.34 6.21 -6.38
N GLU A 86 4.27 5.62 -5.18
CA GLU A 86 3.18 5.84 -4.25
C GLU A 86 3.46 7.00 -3.29
N ARG A 87 2.46 7.86 -3.10
CA ARG A 87 2.55 8.96 -2.15
C ARG A 87 2.47 8.43 -0.72
N PHE A 88 3.34 8.94 0.14
CA PHE A 88 3.30 8.62 1.56
C PHE A 88 3.66 9.82 2.45
N VAL A 89 3.25 9.75 3.71
CA VAL A 89 3.62 10.69 4.77
C VAL A 89 4.14 9.94 5.98
N SER A 90 5.02 10.59 6.74
CA SER A 90 5.48 10.08 8.04
C SER A 90 4.79 10.83 9.17
N LYS A 91 4.35 10.09 10.19
CA LYS A 91 3.75 10.60 11.43
C LYS A 91 4.50 10.02 12.62
N SER A 92 4.98 10.90 13.49
CA SER A 92 5.40 10.58 14.87
C SER A 92 4.23 10.91 15.83
N GLY A 93 4.34 12.00 16.62
CA GLY A 93 3.32 12.39 17.60
C GLY A 93 2.01 12.96 17.04
N GLY A 94 1.99 13.49 15.81
CA GLY A 94 0.74 14.00 15.19
C GLY A 94 0.29 15.41 15.63
N HIS A 95 1.20 16.23 16.17
CA HIS A 95 0.92 17.61 16.58
C HIS A 95 1.03 18.66 15.46
N ASN A 96 1.22 18.24 14.21
CA ASN A 96 1.28 19.18 13.09
C ASN A 96 -0.13 19.71 12.75
N PRO A 97 -0.37 21.04 12.77
CA PRO A 97 -1.65 21.61 12.36
C PRO A 97 -1.92 21.50 10.86
N ASN A 98 -0.88 21.37 10.04
CA ASN A 98 -1.00 21.50 8.58
C ASN A 98 -1.35 20.17 7.92
N GLU A 99 -2.48 20.16 7.21
CA GLU A 99 -2.91 19.04 6.38
C GLU A 99 -1.87 18.74 5.27
N GLY A 100 -1.66 17.46 4.97
CA GLY A 100 -0.74 17.02 3.91
C GLY A 100 0.72 16.80 4.36
N PHE A 101 1.10 17.19 5.59
CA PHE A 101 2.48 17.04 6.07
C PHE A 101 2.69 15.75 6.89
N ALA A 102 1.82 15.51 7.87
CA ALA A 102 1.81 14.30 8.69
C ALA A 102 0.49 13.53 8.54
N SER A 103 -0.30 13.88 7.53
CA SER A 103 -1.63 13.36 7.22
C SER A 103 -1.78 13.32 5.69
N ILE A 104 -2.51 12.33 5.19
CA ILE A 104 -2.71 12.12 3.75
C ILE A 104 -4.10 11.54 3.51
N ASP A 105 -4.65 11.85 2.34
CA ASP A 105 -5.92 11.33 1.86
C ASP A 105 -5.87 9.84 1.52
N ASP A 106 -6.99 9.29 1.05
CA ASP A 106 -7.17 7.87 0.76
C ASP A 106 -6.37 7.36 -0.45
N MET A 107 -5.68 8.25 -1.14
CA MET A 107 -4.80 7.95 -2.27
C MET A 107 -3.33 7.87 -1.84
N GLY A 108 -3.03 7.74 -0.54
CA GLY A 108 -1.67 7.61 -0.05
C GLY A 108 -1.51 6.82 1.25
N TRP A 109 -0.26 6.51 1.56
CA TRP A 109 0.16 5.68 2.68
C TRP A 109 0.64 6.50 3.87
N LYS A 110 0.37 6.02 5.07
CA LYS A 110 0.85 6.65 6.31
C LYS A 110 1.83 5.75 7.03
N LEU A 111 3.03 6.27 7.29
CA LEU A 111 4.04 5.64 8.14
C LEU A 111 3.92 6.20 9.56
N CYS A 112 3.42 5.39 10.50
CA CYS A 112 3.41 5.73 11.91
C CYS A 112 4.66 5.20 12.60
N VAL A 113 5.55 6.11 13.01
CA VAL A 113 6.83 5.81 13.68
C VAL A 113 6.79 6.23 15.16
N PRO A 114 6.05 5.53 16.03
CA PRO A 114 5.81 5.96 17.41
C PRO A 114 7.07 5.95 18.29
N TRP A 115 8.07 5.15 17.93
CA TRP A 115 9.35 5.06 18.64
C TRP A 115 10.33 6.18 18.26
N LEU A 116 10.10 6.85 17.12
CA LEU A 116 10.94 7.93 16.66
C LEU A 116 10.50 9.24 17.33
N LYS A 117 11.16 9.58 18.44
CA LYS A 117 11.07 10.88 19.09
C LYS A 117 11.91 11.88 18.29
N VAL A 118 11.27 12.61 17.38
CA VAL A 118 11.83 13.81 16.74
C VAL A 118 11.54 15.05 17.58
#